data_AF-A0A953DAH6-F1
#
_entry.id   AF-A0A953DAH6-F1
#
_cell.length_a   1.000
_cell.length_b   1.000
_cell.length_c   1.000
_cell.angle_alpha   90.00
_cell.angle_beta   90.00
_cell.angle_gamma   90.00
#
_symmetry.space_group_name_H-M   'P 1'
#
loop_
_entity.id
_entity.type
_entity.pdbx_description
1 polymer ?
#
loop_
_entity_poly.entity_id
_entity_poly.type
_entity_poly.pdbx_seq_one_letter_code
_entity_poly.pdbx_strand_id
1 'polypeptide(L)'
;MSHSMFNLRQSTILRIAIFTFALGFTVAAQAQTPSVQSLPPALRAAVLSGNANAVQAAISTLSGGNPQQAGALAASVISAAESLVATNPQTAINVASAAVQSVRATTVQQSSPQQTQTVLTTAARIFVNPAVQQVAPALAASVATSTLQAAQTTANSALVASVATAAVTTAEKVLTTNPAAAVQLAATAVAAVSSSSVSSSSPTQALQVAETAARIAVQPVAQNAGPAVVAQIATGVANLVTTPTVYQASPQAAVSVLANAYAAAKSPTVTAAVPGAATSVSQTITAASQNTALGQANASNASQLNAILNPNQPTTTTTINDAPAPVETPVNQGSSSPN
;
A
#
# COMPACT_ATOMS: atom_id res chain seq x y z
N MET A 1 35.93 -11.83 44.90
CA MET A 1 36.33 -12.93 43.99
C MET A 1 35.97 -12.48 42.59
N SER A 2 36.84 -11.72 41.94
CA SER A 2 38.08 -12.14 41.25
C SER A 2 37.81 -12.67 39.85
N HIS A 3 38.55 -12.10 38.89
CA HIS A 3 38.77 -12.49 37.49
C HIS A 3 37.85 -11.80 36.46
N SER A 4 38.33 -11.18 35.39
CA SER A 4 39.68 -10.94 34.90
C SER A 4 39.66 -9.80 33.89
N MET A 5 40.65 -8.92 33.99
CA MET A 5 41.06 -7.99 32.93
C MET A 5 41.60 -8.80 31.73
N PHE A 6 41.25 -8.41 30.51
CA PHE A 6 42.10 -8.69 29.36
C PHE A 6 42.27 -7.42 28.52
N ASN A 7 43.38 -6.76 28.80
CA ASN A 7 44.04 -5.79 27.92
C ASN A 7 44.63 -6.57 26.74
N LEU A 8 44.39 -6.13 25.50
CA LEU A 8 45.35 -6.38 24.42
C LEU A 8 45.55 -5.12 23.59
N ARG A 9 46.68 -4.48 23.86
CA ARG A 9 47.33 -3.48 23.02
C ARG A 9 47.87 -4.19 21.77
N GLN A 10 47.53 -3.70 20.58
CA GLN A 10 48.34 -3.85 19.37
C GLN A 10 48.38 -2.48 18.69
N SER A 11 49.45 -1.70 18.89
CA SER A 11 50.78 -1.79 18.27
C SER A 11 50.78 -1.35 16.80
N THR A 12 51.20 -0.10 16.66
CA THR A 12 51.59 0.69 15.51
C THR A 12 52.44 -0.07 14.49
N ILE A 13 52.00 -0.12 13.23
CA ILE A 13 52.91 -0.23 12.08
C ILE A 13 52.54 0.88 11.08
N LEU A 14 53.31 1.96 11.18
CA LEU A 14 53.34 3.07 10.23
C LEU A 14 54.18 2.63 9.02
N ARG A 15 53.52 2.27 7.92
CA ARG A 15 54.16 2.12 6.61
C ARG A 15 53.88 3.36 5.78
N ILE A 16 54.90 4.22 5.67
CA ILE A 16 54.94 5.33 4.73
C ILE A 16 55.23 4.72 3.35
N ALA A 17 54.19 4.60 2.52
CA ALA A 17 54.32 4.37 1.09
C ALA A 17 54.17 5.73 0.40
N ILE A 18 55.28 6.25 -0.13
CA ILE A 18 55.27 7.40 -1.04
C ILE A 18 54.75 6.88 -2.38
N PHE A 19 53.45 7.08 -2.60
CA PHE A 19 52.81 6.81 -3.89
C PHE A 19 52.75 8.12 -4.67
N THR A 20 53.52 8.18 -5.76
CA THR A 20 53.47 9.24 -6.77
C THR A 20 52.08 9.27 -7.38
N PHE A 21 51.24 10.22 -6.94
CA PHE A 21 49.87 10.39 -7.41
C PHE A 21 49.89 11.14 -8.75
N ALA A 22 49.87 10.41 -9.86
CA ALA A 22 49.54 10.98 -11.15
C ALA A 22 48.05 11.37 -11.13
N LEU A 23 47.79 12.68 -11.10
CA LEU A 23 46.46 13.29 -11.23
C LEU A 23 45.90 13.09 -12.66
N GLY A 24 45.52 11.86 -12.98
CA GLY A 24 44.63 11.58 -14.09
C GLY A 24 43.19 11.80 -13.64
N PHE A 25 42.64 12.99 -13.84
CA PHE A 25 41.19 13.20 -13.78
C PHE A 25 40.55 12.45 -14.95
N THR A 26 40.26 11.17 -14.79
CA THR A 26 39.29 10.51 -15.65
C THR A 26 37.93 11.10 -15.28
N VAL A 27 37.45 12.03 -16.11
CA VAL A 27 36.04 12.40 -16.13
C VAL A 27 35.29 11.10 -16.37
N ALA A 28 34.73 10.51 -15.32
CA ALA A 28 33.84 9.38 -15.47
C ALA A 28 32.68 9.90 -16.31
N ALA A 29 32.64 9.52 -17.58
CA ALA A 29 31.51 9.79 -18.45
C ALA A 29 30.29 9.16 -17.75
N GLN A 30 29.48 10.00 -17.11
CA GLN A 30 28.19 9.60 -16.55
C GLN A 30 27.45 8.94 -17.70
N ALA A 31 27.31 7.61 -17.64
CA ALA A 31 26.54 6.85 -18.59
C ALA A 31 25.09 7.37 -18.52
N GLN A 32 24.76 8.30 -19.41
CA GLN A 32 23.41 8.82 -19.55
C GLN A 32 22.51 7.66 -19.94
N THR A 33 21.44 7.46 -19.17
CA THR A 33 20.52 6.35 -19.38
C THR A 33 19.89 6.44 -20.77
N PRO A 34 19.82 5.34 -21.54
CA PRO A 34 19.38 5.35 -22.94
C PRO A 34 17.94 5.88 -23.12
N SER A 35 17.09 5.77 -22.10
CA SER A 35 15.72 6.28 -22.07
C SER A 35 15.61 7.81 -22.07
N VAL A 36 16.61 8.52 -21.54
CA VAL A 36 16.61 10.00 -21.54
C VAL A 36 17.07 10.55 -22.90
N GLN A 37 17.94 9.81 -23.59
CA GLN A 37 18.48 10.21 -24.89
C GLN A 37 17.47 10.08 -26.03
N SER A 38 16.47 9.21 -25.90
CA SER A 38 15.39 9.05 -26.89
C SER A 38 14.30 10.13 -26.81
N LEU A 39 14.31 10.98 -25.77
CA LEU A 39 13.34 12.06 -25.62
C LEU A 39 13.60 13.20 -26.62
N PRO A 40 12.54 13.86 -27.14
CA PRO A 40 12.68 15.10 -27.91
C PRO A 40 13.52 16.14 -27.16
N PRO A 41 14.33 16.97 -27.84
CA PRO A 41 15.30 17.84 -27.17
C PRO A 41 14.72 18.75 -26.08
N ALA A 42 13.56 19.37 -26.32
CA ALA A 42 12.87 20.22 -25.34
C ALA A 42 12.42 19.43 -24.10
N LEU A 43 11.89 18.22 -24.33
CA LEU A 43 11.41 17.35 -23.26
C LEU A 43 12.56 16.77 -22.44
N ARG A 44 13.66 16.39 -23.11
CA ARG A 44 14.90 15.96 -22.46
C ARG A 44 15.46 17.05 -21.55
N ALA A 45 15.55 18.29 -22.03
CA ALA A 45 16.03 19.42 -21.22
C ALA A 45 15.12 19.65 -20.00
N ALA A 46 13.79 19.60 -20.20
CA ALA A 46 12.83 19.71 -19.11
C ALA A 46 12.99 18.59 -18.07
N VAL A 47 13.14 17.34 -18.49
CA VAL A 47 13.36 16.18 -17.61
C VAL A 47 14.67 16.33 -16.82
N LEU A 48 15.77 16.70 -17.49
CA LEU A 48 17.06 16.89 -16.84
C LEU A 48 17.06 18.07 -15.85
N SER A 49 16.24 19.10 -16.10
CA SER A 49 16.06 20.22 -15.16
C SER A 49 15.30 19.82 -13.89
N GLY A 50 14.54 18.72 -13.92
CA GLY A 50 13.65 18.32 -12.83
C GLY A 50 12.50 19.28 -12.54
N ASN A 51 12.24 20.25 -13.42
CA ASN A 51 11.15 21.20 -13.30
C ASN A 51 9.86 20.61 -13.88
N ALA A 52 8.93 20.24 -13.00
CA ALA A 52 7.64 19.65 -13.40
C ALA A 52 6.83 20.55 -14.36
N ASN A 53 6.85 21.88 -14.17
CA ASN A 53 6.16 22.82 -15.05
C ASN A 53 6.78 22.85 -16.44
N ALA A 54 8.11 22.78 -16.54
CA ALA A 54 8.80 22.72 -17.83
C ALA A 54 8.47 21.42 -18.58
N VAL A 55 8.35 20.30 -17.85
CA VAL A 55 7.94 19.01 -18.44
C VAL A 55 6.52 19.09 -18.98
N GLN A 56 5.59 19.66 -18.21
CA GLN A 56 4.20 19.84 -18.64
C GLN A 56 4.09 20.77 -19.85
N ALA A 57 4.79 21.91 -19.83
CA ALA A 57 4.83 22.84 -20.95
C ALA A 57 5.37 22.16 -22.21
N ALA A 58 6.47 21.39 -22.10
CA ALA A 58 7.03 20.64 -23.21
C ALA A 58 6.06 19.59 -23.77
N ILE A 59 5.36 18.83 -22.91
CA ILE A 59 4.34 17.87 -23.35
C ILE A 59 3.18 18.60 -24.07
N SER A 60 2.69 19.70 -23.50
CA SER A 60 1.58 20.48 -24.08
C SER A 60 1.96 21.06 -25.45
N THR A 61 3.15 21.67 -25.58
CA THR A 61 3.63 22.22 -26.84
C THR A 61 3.88 21.13 -27.88
N LEU A 62 4.59 20.05 -27.52
CA LEU A 62 4.95 18.98 -28.46
C LEU A 62 3.76 18.11 -28.87
N SER A 63 2.72 18.01 -28.03
CA SER A 63 1.50 17.31 -28.39
C SER A 63 0.62 18.09 -29.37
N GLY A 64 0.78 19.41 -29.47
CA GLY A 64 -0.05 20.25 -30.34
C GLY A 64 -1.56 20.13 -30.04
N GLY A 65 -1.92 19.80 -28.78
CA GLY A 65 -3.30 19.53 -28.38
C GLY A 65 -3.83 18.13 -28.71
N ASN A 66 -3.02 17.27 -29.34
CA ASN A 66 -3.40 15.88 -29.62
C ASN A 66 -3.28 15.01 -28.34
N PRO A 67 -4.39 14.44 -27.82
CA PRO A 67 -4.37 13.69 -26.56
C PRO A 67 -3.59 12.37 -26.67
N GLN A 68 -3.57 11.73 -27.85
CA GLN A 68 -2.78 10.51 -28.07
C GLN A 68 -1.28 10.78 -27.99
N GLN A 69 -0.84 11.87 -28.64
CA GLN A 69 0.56 12.31 -28.59
C GLN A 69 0.95 12.71 -27.16
N ALA A 70 0.08 13.41 -26.44
CA ALA A 70 0.32 13.75 -25.03
C ALA A 70 0.51 12.49 -24.17
N GLY A 71 -0.32 11.46 -24.36
CA GLY A 71 -0.18 10.17 -23.69
C GLY A 71 1.15 9.47 -24.01
N ALA A 72 1.55 9.42 -25.28
CA ALA A 72 2.82 8.82 -25.71
C ALA A 72 4.05 9.56 -25.14
N LEU A 73 4.02 10.89 -25.14
CA LEU A 73 5.07 11.72 -24.55
C LEU A 73 5.14 11.51 -23.03
N ALA A 74 4.00 11.49 -22.33
CA ALA A 74 3.96 11.22 -20.89
C ALA A 74 4.51 9.82 -20.54
N ALA A 75 4.21 8.81 -21.36
CA ALA A 75 4.77 7.45 -21.21
C ALA A 75 6.29 7.40 -21.44
N SER A 76 6.81 8.22 -22.36
CA SER A 76 8.26 8.32 -22.58
C SER A 76 8.93 9.03 -21.39
N VAL A 77 8.31 10.11 -20.89
CA VAL A 77 8.79 10.90 -19.74
C VAL A 77 8.83 10.09 -18.46
N ILE A 78 7.77 9.32 -18.17
CA ILE A 78 7.74 8.49 -16.95
C ILE A 78 8.79 7.37 -17.01
N SER A 79 9.06 6.81 -18.19
CA SER A 79 10.10 5.79 -18.38
C SER A 79 11.50 6.39 -18.18
N ALA A 80 11.71 7.62 -18.65
CA ALA A 80 12.92 8.38 -18.34
C ALA A 80 13.04 8.68 -16.83
N ALA A 81 11.95 9.09 -16.18
CA ALA A 81 11.91 9.32 -14.74
C ALA A 81 12.28 8.06 -13.94
N GLU A 82 11.75 6.90 -14.33
CA GLU A 82 12.09 5.61 -13.70
C GLU A 82 13.59 5.32 -13.77
N SER A 83 14.23 5.58 -14.91
CA SER A 83 15.69 5.40 -15.07
C SER A 83 16.53 6.36 -14.21
N LEU A 84 15.97 7.52 -13.83
CA LEU A 84 16.63 8.50 -12.98
C LEU A 84 16.55 8.15 -11.50
N VAL A 85 15.68 7.21 -11.09
CA VAL A 85 15.47 6.90 -9.66
C VAL A 85 16.78 6.50 -8.96
N ALA A 86 17.65 5.76 -9.65
CA ALA A 86 18.91 5.28 -9.09
C ALA A 86 19.98 6.38 -8.94
N THR A 87 19.92 7.45 -9.73
CA THR A 87 20.97 8.48 -9.80
C THR A 87 20.53 9.84 -9.28
N ASN A 88 19.26 10.18 -9.44
CA ASN A 88 18.63 11.40 -8.96
C ASN A 88 17.14 11.16 -8.61
N PRO A 89 16.85 10.56 -7.44
CA PRO A 89 15.49 10.22 -7.03
C PRO A 89 14.58 11.45 -6.87
N GLN A 90 15.12 12.61 -6.49
CA GLN A 90 14.35 13.86 -6.40
C GLN A 90 13.83 14.31 -7.76
N THR A 91 14.69 14.32 -8.78
CA THR A 91 14.28 14.66 -10.15
C THR A 91 13.30 13.62 -10.69
N ALA A 92 13.55 12.33 -10.44
CA ALA A 92 12.66 11.26 -10.88
C ALA A 92 11.21 11.48 -10.41
N ILE A 93 11.01 11.77 -9.11
CA ILE A 93 9.65 11.98 -8.58
C ILE A 93 9.01 13.30 -9.06
N ASN A 94 9.79 14.37 -9.24
CA ASN A 94 9.30 15.63 -9.82
C ASN A 94 8.77 15.40 -11.24
N VAL A 95 9.55 14.70 -12.07
CA VAL A 95 9.19 14.37 -13.46
C VAL A 95 7.99 13.43 -13.50
N ALA A 96 7.94 12.44 -12.61
CA ALA A 96 6.80 11.53 -12.49
C ALA A 96 5.51 12.29 -12.17
N SER A 97 5.57 13.28 -11.27
CA SER A 97 4.41 14.12 -10.94
C SER A 97 3.86 14.86 -12.16
N ALA A 98 4.74 15.35 -13.05
CA ALA A 98 4.35 16.01 -14.28
C ALA A 98 3.68 15.05 -15.27
N ALA A 99 4.28 13.87 -15.49
CA ALA A 99 3.71 12.86 -16.37
C ALA A 99 2.33 12.37 -15.90
N VAL A 100 2.15 12.15 -14.59
CA VAL A 100 0.84 11.81 -14.01
C VAL A 100 -0.17 12.92 -14.24
N GLN A 101 0.20 14.18 -14.05
CA GLN A 101 -0.69 15.31 -14.32
C GLN A 101 -1.11 15.40 -15.80
N SER A 102 -0.21 15.08 -16.74
CA SER A 102 -0.55 15.07 -18.17
C SER A 102 -1.59 13.99 -18.55
N VAL A 103 -1.50 12.78 -17.98
CA VAL A 103 -2.48 11.70 -18.27
C VAL A 103 -3.76 11.79 -17.43
N ARG A 104 -3.81 12.69 -16.44
CA ARG A 104 -5.03 12.96 -15.67
C ARG A 104 -6.11 13.69 -16.49
N ALA A 105 -5.75 14.34 -17.59
CA ALA A 105 -6.72 14.95 -18.47
C ALA A 105 -7.66 13.87 -19.06
N THR A 106 -8.97 14.03 -18.88
CA THR A 106 -9.99 13.05 -19.32
C THR A 106 -9.87 12.69 -20.79
N THR A 107 -9.51 13.66 -21.64
CA THR A 107 -9.31 13.46 -23.08
C THR A 107 -8.17 12.47 -23.38
N VAL A 108 -7.08 12.51 -22.61
CA VAL A 108 -5.95 11.56 -22.74
C VAL A 108 -6.36 10.17 -22.27
N GLN A 109 -7.14 10.07 -21.19
CA GLN A 109 -7.60 8.77 -20.67
C GLN A 109 -8.50 8.03 -21.66
N GLN A 110 -9.41 8.76 -22.31
CA GLN A 110 -10.30 8.20 -23.32
C GLN A 110 -9.55 7.85 -24.61
N SER A 111 -8.59 8.67 -25.01
CA SER A 111 -7.88 8.52 -26.29
C SER A 111 -6.69 7.57 -26.22
N SER A 112 -6.13 7.35 -25.04
CA SER A 112 -4.89 6.60 -24.80
C SER A 112 -4.89 5.89 -23.45
N PRO A 113 -5.84 4.95 -23.26
CA PRO A 113 -5.96 4.24 -21.99
C PRO A 113 -4.71 3.41 -21.67
N GLN A 114 -4.06 2.77 -22.66
CA GLN A 114 -2.87 1.96 -22.43
C GLN A 114 -1.67 2.79 -21.95
N GLN A 115 -1.45 3.97 -22.53
CA GLN A 115 -0.39 4.89 -22.11
C GLN A 115 -0.68 5.43 -20.71
N THR A 116 -1.94 5.74 -20.40
CA THR A 116 -2.36 6.13 -19.06
C THR A 116 -2.01 5.04 -18.05
N GLN A 117 -2.40 3.79 -18.30
CA GLN A 117 -2.09 2.66 -17.40
C GLN A 117 -0.57 2.46 -17.21
N THR A 118 0.21 2.61 -18.28
CA THR A 118 1.68 2.54 -18.23
C THR A 118 2.26 3.63 -17.33
N VAL A 119 1.77 4.87 -17.46
CA VAL A 119 2.20 6.00 -16.64
C VAL A 119 1.85 5.79 -15.17
N LEU A 120 0.63 5.36 -14.87
CA LEU A 120 0.20 5.16 -13.48
C LEU A 120 0.93 4.00 -12.81
N THR A 121 1.15 2.90 -13.53
CA THR A 121 1.92 1.75 -13.02
C THR A 121 3.37 2.13 -12.74
N THR A 122 4.00 2.87 -13.66
CA THR A 122 5.40 3.30 -13.50
C THR A 122 5.54 4.35 -12.39
N ALA A 123 4.60 5.30 -12.30
CA ALA A 123 4.56 6.25 -11.19
C ALA A 123 4.45 5.53 -9.84
N ALA A 124 3.65 4.47 -9.74
CA ALA A 124 3.55 3.63 -8.55
C ALA A 124 4.89 2.99 -8.15
N ARG A 125 5.66 2.48 -9.13
CA ARG A 125 7.01 1.98 -8.85
C ARG A 125 7.97 3.07 -8.37
N ILE A 126 7.88 4.28 -8.94
CA ILE A 126 8.73 5.41 -8.56
C ILE A 126 8.44 5.87 -7.12
N PHE A 127 7.18 6.13 -6.75
CA PHE A 127 6.88 6.65 -5.40
C PHE A 127 7.02 5.60 -4.29
N VAL A 128 6.96 4.30 -4.62
CA VAL A 128 7.26 3.20 -3.67
C VAL A 128 8.76 2.99 -3.50
N ASN A 129 9.60 3.53 -4.40
CA ASN A 129 11.03 3.32 -4.33
C ASN A 129 11.62 3.90 -3.02
N PRO A 130 12.41 3.13 -2.25
CA PRO A 130 12.99 3.62 -0.99
C PRO A 130 13.84 4.88 -1.13
N ALA A 131 14.60 5.04 -2.22
CA ALA A 131 15.43 6.23 -2.43
C ALA A 131 14.57 7.50 -2.62
N VAL A 132 13.43 7.37 -3.31
CA VAL A 132 12.46 8.47 -3.47
C VAL A 132 11.81 8.81 -2.14
N GLN A 133 11.42 7.80 -1.36
CA GLN A 133 10.80 8.03 -0.04
C GLN A 133 11.75 8.66 0.96
N GLN A 134 13.04 8.34 0.91
CA GLN A 134 14.06 8.94 1.77
C GLN A 134 14.32 10.41 1.44
N VAL A 135 14.35 10.75 0.15
CA VAL A 135 14.71 12.09 -0.32
C VAL A 135 13.50 13.03 -0.35
N ALA A 136 12.32 12.54 -0.73
CA ALA A 136 11.14 13.36 -0.98
C ALA A 136 9.83 12.71 -0.47
N PRO A 137 9.70 12.37 0.83
CA PRO A 137 8.56 11.62 1.35
C PRO A 137 7.22 12.32 1.12
N ALA A 138 7.16 13.64 1.34
CA ALA A 138 5.93 14.42 1.14
C ALA A 138 5.50 14.45 -0.34
N LEU A 139 6.45 14.58 -1.26
CA LEU A 139 6.16 14.57 -2.69
C LEU A 139 5.75 13.17 -3.16
N ALA A 140 6.38 12.11 -2.66
CA ALA A 140 5.99 10.74 -2.94
C ALA A 140 4.52 10.49 -2.56
N ALA A 141 4.09 10.95 -1.37
CA ALA A 141 2.69 10.85 -0.93
C ALA A 141 1.73 11.66 -1.82
N SER A 142 2.12 12.86 -2.26
CA SER A 142 1.33 13.70 -3.17
C SER A 142 1.18 13.08 -4.56
N VAL A 143 2.26 12.50 -5.10
CA VAL A 143 2.22 11.77 -6.36
C VAL A 143 1.36 10.51 -6.21
N ALA A 144 1.53 9.74 -5.14
CA ALA A 144 0.69 8.56 -4.88
C ALA A 144 -0.80 8.89 -4.85
N THR A 145 -1.17 10.00 -4.18
CA THR A 145 -2.55 10.50 -4.17
C THR A 145 -3.05 10.81 -5.58
N SER A 146 -2.25 11.55 -6.35
CA SER A 146 -2.61 11.95 -7.72
C SER A 146 -2.70 10.75 -8.66
N THR A 147 -1.80 9.79 -8.55
CA THR A 147 -1.80 8.54 -9.32
C THR A 147 -3.03 7.70 -8.98
N LEU A 148 -3.40 7.61 -7.71
CA LEU A 148 -4.59 6.87 -7.28
C LEU A 148 -5.88 7.52 -7.78
N GLN A 149 -5.99 8.85 -7.68
CA GLN A 149 -7.13 9.60 -8.25
C GLN A 149 -7.25 9.39 -9.76
N ALA A 150 -6.12 9.37 -10.47
CA ALA A 150 -6.08 9.08 -11.91
C ALA A 150 -6.44 7.61 -12.22
N ALA A 151 -6.04 6.67 -11.37
CA ALA A 151 -6.35 5.25 -11.57
C ALA A 151 -7.85 4.99 -11.46
N GLN A 152 -8.53 5.65 -10.52
CA GLN A 152 -9.98 5.52 -10.30
C GLN A 152 -10.82 5.88 -11.54
N THR A 153 -10.29 6.71 -12.45
CA THR A 153 -11.00 7.12 -13.66
C THR A 153 -10.75 6.18 -14.86
N THR A 154 -9.83 5.23 -14.76
CA THR A 154 -9.47 4.31 -15.87
C THR A 154 -10.44 3.13 -16.06
N ALA A 155 -11.45 2.99 -15.19
CA ALA A 155 -12.34 1.83 -15.10
C ALA A 155 -11.62 0.47 -14.98
N ASN A 156 -10.31 0.46 -14.68
CA ASN A 156 -9.50 -0.74 -14.51
C ASN A 156 -9.32 -1.02 -13.02
N SER A 157 -10.15 -1.91 -12.47
CA SER A 157 -10.17 -2.25 -11.05
C SER A 157 -8.87 -2.88 -10.56
N ALA A 158 -8.21 -3.70 -11.37
CA ALA A 158 -6.92 -4.31 -11.03
C ALA A 158 -5.80 -3.27 -10.91
N LEU A 159 -5.80 -2.25 -11.79
CA LEU A 159 -4.88 -1.12 -11.69
C LEU A 159 -5.16 -0.29 -10.43
N VAL A 160 -6.42 0.01 -10.13
CA VAL A 160 -6.80 0.73 -8.90
C VAL A 160 -6.31 -0.01 -7.67
N ALA A 161 -6.53 -1.32 -7.58
CA ALA A 161 -6.07 -2.14 -6.46
C ALA A 161 -4.54 -2.14 -6.32
N SER A 162 -3.81 -2.25 -7.44
CA SER A 162 -2.34 -2.26 -7.46
C SER A 162 -1.77 -0.91 -7.01
N VAL A 163 -2.33 0.20 -7.51
CA VAL A 163 -1.92 1.57 -7.12
C VAL A 163 -2.31 1.86 -5.67
N ALA A 164 -3.47 1.41 -5.19
CA ALA A 164 -3.88 1.57 -3.80
C ALA A 164 -2.93 0.82 -2.84
N THR A 165 -2.48 -0.38 -3.22
CA THR A 165 -1.49 -1.16 -2.47
C THR A 165 -0.15 -0.44 -2.38
N ALA A 166 0.33 0.12 -3.50
CA ALA A 166 1.52 0.96 -3.54
C ALA A 166 1.35 2.23 -2.66
N ALA A 167 0.17 2.86 -2.71
CA ALA A 167 -0.15 4.06 -1.96
C ALA A 167 -0.12 3.82 -0.44
N VAL A 168 -0.74 2.75 0.08
CA VAL A 168 -0.68 2.46 1.52
C VAL A 168 0.71 2.06 2.00
N THR A 169 1.50 1.38 1.15
CA THR A 169 2.90 1.06 1.47
C THR A 169 3.71 2.35 1.62
N THR A 170 3.45 3.34 0.76
CA THR A 170 4.07 4.67 0.83
C THR A 170 3.59 5.44 2.06
N ALA A 171 2.29 5.38 2.37
CA ALA A 171 1.72 5.99 3.56
C ALA A 171 2.39 5.46 4.84
N GLU A 172 2.56 4.14 4.96
CA GLU A 172 3.22 3.52 6.13
C GLU A 172 4.65 4.01 6.30
N LYS A 173 5.41 4.18 5.20
CA LYS A 173 6.80 4.66 5.23
C LYS A 173 6.91 6.15 5.54
N VAL A 174 5.95 6.95 5.07
CA VAL A 174 5.93 8.41 5.29
C VAL A 174 5.38 8.76 6.68
N LEU A 175 4.68 7.84 7.35
CA LEU A 175 3.98 8.08 8.61
C LEU A 175 4.83 8.73 9.71
N THR A 176 6.11 8.37 9.82
CA THR A 176 7.00 8.95 10.84
C THR A 176 7.47 10.37 10.51
N THR A 177 7.49 10.73 9.23
CA THR A 177 8.00 12.03 8.74
C THR A 177 6.89 13.03 8.44
N ASN A 178 5.75 12.54 7.97
CA ASN A 178 4.56 13.35 7.65
C ASN A 178 3.29 12.52 7.93
N PRO A 179 2.88 12.42 9.21
CA PRO A 179 1.76 11.57 9.61
C PRO A 179 0.43 12.03 9.03
N ALA A 180 0.22 13.34 8.84
CA ALA A 180 -1.01 13.87 8.24
C ALA A 180 -1.19 13.40 6.78
N ALA A 181 -0.12 13.49 5.97
CA ALA A 181 -0.15 13.01 4.59
C ALA A 181 -0.33 11.49 4.51
N ALA A 182 0.33 10.74 5.40
CA ALA A 182 0.20 9.29 5.46
C ALA A 182 -1.25 8.86 5.76
N VAL A 183 -1.88 9.46 6.76
CA VAL A 183 -3.27 9.15 7.12
C VAL A 183 -4.23 9.51 5.99
N GLN A 184 -4.05 10.67 5.34
CA GLN A 184 -4.88 11.07 4.20
C GLN A 184 -4.74 10.12 3.00
N LEU A 185 -3.50 9.69 2.70
CA LEU A 185 -3.22 8.75 1.62
C LEU A 185 -3.84 7.37 1.92
N ALA A 186 -3.72 6.87 3.16
CA ALA A 186 -4.32 5.61 3.58
C ALA A 186 -5.85 5.64 3.46
N ALA A 187 -6.49 6.73 3.90
CA ALA A 187 -7.94 6.91 3.74
C ALA A 187 -8.37 6.89 2.27
N THR A 188 -7.62 7.60 1.41
CA THR A 188 -7.88 7.64 -0.04
C THR A 188 -7.74 6.26 -0.67
N ALA A 189 -6.74 5.48 -0.25
CA ALA A 189 -6.53 4.11 -0.72
C ALA A 189 -7.66 3.17 -0.32
N VAL A 190 -8.12 3.23 0.95
CA VAL A 190 -9.27 2.45 1.42
C VAL A 190 -10.53 2.79 0.63
N ALA A 191 -10.81 4.08 0.41
CA ALA A 191 -11.95 4.52 -0.39
C ALA A 191 -11.89 4.03 -1.85
N ALA A 192 -10.68 3.96 -2.43
CA ALA A 192 -10.50 3.47 -3.79
C ALA A 192 -10.86 1.98 -3.93
N VAL A 193 -10.41 1.16 -2.99
CA VAL A 193 -10.64 -0.30 -3.03
C VAL A 193 -12.00 -0.71 -2.47
N SER A 194 -12.72 0.19 -1.79
CA SER A 194 -14.09 -0.07 -1.31
C SER A 194 -15.15 -0.05 -2.41
N SER A 195 -14.80 0.32 -3.64
CA SER A 195 -15.70 0.16 -4.78
C SER A 195 -16.01 -1.33 -5.03
N SER A 196 -17.27 -1.64 -5.33
CA SER A 196 -17.72 -3.03 -5.54
C SER A 196 -16.99 -3.74 -6.68
N SER A 197 -16.57 -3.00 -7.71
CA SER A 197 -15.78 -3.53 -8.82
C SER A 197 -14.39 -3.99 -8.37
N VAL A 198 -13.71 -3.23 -7.51
CA VAL A 198 -12.39 -3.58 -6.98
C VAL A 198 -12.49 -4.72 -5.97
N SER A 199 -13.42 -4.63 -5.01
CA SER A 199 -13.58 -5.67 -3.97
C SER A 199 -14.00 -7.03 -4.54
N SER A 200 -14.63 -7.06 -5.72
CA SER A 200 -14.99 -8.31 -6.40
C SER A 200 -13.85 -8.86 -7.29
N SER A 201 -13.10 -7.99 -7.96
CA SER A 201 -12.06 -8.40 -8.93
C SER A 201 -10.66 -8.56 -8.34
N SER A 202 -10.38 -7.93 -7.19
CA SER A 202 -9.08 -7.97 -6.52
C SER A 202 -9.25 -8.02 -4.98
N PRO A 203 -10.00 -9.02 -4.46
CA PRO A 203 -10.33 -9.09 -3.03
C PRO A 203 -9.09 -9.19 -2.13
N THR A 204 -8.05 -9.93 -2.55
CA THR A 204 -6.80 -10.07 -1.78
C THR A 204 -6.06 -8.75 -1.65
N GLN A 205 -5.95 -7.97 -2.73
CA GLN A 205 -5.31 -6.65 -2.70
C GLN A 205 -6.14 -5.65 -1.89
N ALA A 206 -7.46 -5.69 -2.00
CA ALA A 206 -8.35 -4.87 -1.18
C ALA A 206 -8.16 -5.16 0.32
N LEU A 207 -8.02 -6.43 0.70
CA LEU A 207 -7.72 -6.82 2.07
C LEU A 207 -6.32 -6.37 2.52
N GLN A 208 -5.30 -6.49 1.67
CA GLN A 208 -3.94 -6.01 1.97
C GLN A 208 -3.91 -4.49 2.21
N VAL A 209 -4.68 -3.73 1.42
CA VAL A 209 -4.86 -2.28 1.62
C VAL A 209 -5.53 -1.99 2.96
N ALA A 210 -6.61 -2.71 3.27
CA ALA A 210 -7.32 -2.58 4.53
C ALA A 210 -6.43 -2.90 5.74
N GLU A 211 -5.60 -3.94 5.64
CA GLU A 211 -4.68 -4.37 6.69
C GLU A 211 -3.62 -3.31 6.99
N THR A 212 -2.99 -2.78 5.95
CA THR A 212 -1.98 -1.74 6.09
C THR A 212 -2.60 -0.44 6.62
N ALA A 213 -3.77 -0.05 6.11
CA ALA A 213 -4.48 1.13 6.60
C ALA A 213 -4.91 0.99 8.06
N ALA A 214 -5.35 -0.20 8.48
CA ALA A 214 -5.68 -0.48 9.88
C ALA A 214 -4.45 -0.40 10.78
N ARG A 215 -3.28 -0.91 10.33
CA ARG A 215 -2.00 -0.74 11.04
C ARG A 215 -1.62 0.73 11.20
N ILE A 216 -1.82 1.55 10.18
CA ILE A 216 -1.58 3.01 10.26
C ILE A 216 -2.54 3.63 11.28
N ALA A 217 -3.84 3.30 11.22
CA ALA A 217 -4.89 3.86 12.07
C ALA A 217 -4.69 3.60 13.58
N VAL A 218 -4.09 2.47 13.96
CA VAL A 218 -3.82 2.16 15.37
C VAL A 218 -2.60 2.87 15.94
N GLN A 219 -1.76 3.50 15.11
CA GLN A 219 -0.57 4.19 15.60
C GLN A 219 -0.95 5.52 16.29
N PRO A 220 -0.41 5.82 17.49
CA PRO A 220 -0.70 7.07 18.19
C PRO A 220 -0.35 8.33 17.36
N VAL A 221 0.74 8.28 16.58
CA VAL A 221 1.15 9.40 15.72
C VAL A 221 0.13 9.70 14.61
N ALA A 222 -0.53 8.67 14.07
CA ALA A 222 -1.61 8.83 13.10
C ALA A 222 -2.85 9.45 13.77
N GLN A 223 -3.23 8.92 14.93
CA GLN A 223 -4.39 9.38 15.70
C GLN A 223 -4.25 10.85 16.10
N ASN A 224 -3.06 11.28 16.52
CA ASN A 224 -2.80 12.66 16.88
C ASN A 224 -2.73 13.59 15.65
N ALA A 225 -2.27 13.10 14.50
CA ALA A 225 -2.17 13.91 13.29
C ALA A 225 -3.51 14.14 12.58
N GLY A 226 -4.44 13.19 12.64
CA GLY A 226 -5.71 13.28 11.93
C GLY A 226 -6.79 12.36 12.52
N PRO A 227 -7.30 12.62 13.73
CA PRO A 227 -8.21 11.69 14.42
C PRO A 227 -9.53 11.47 13.66
N ALA A 228 -10.04 12.50 12.99
CA ALA A 228 -11.24 12.38 12.14
C ALA A 228 -11.00 11.50 10.90
N VAL A 229 -9.82 11.59 10.29
CA VAL A 229 -9.46 10.76 9.14
C VAL A 229 -9.17 9.32 9.57
N VAL A 230 -8.57 9.11 10.75
CA VAL A 230 -8.44 7.78 11.35
C VAL A 230 -9.80 7.12 11.61
N ALA A 231 -10.80 7.88 12.08
CA ALA A 231 -12.17 7.37 12.21
C ALA A 231 -12.77 6.93 10.86
N GLN A 232 -12.52 7.70 9.79
CA GLN A 232 -12.94 7.35 8.43
C GLN A 232 -12.26 6.07 7.94
N ILE A 233 -10.95 5.92 8.18
CA ILE A 233 -10.21 4.69 7.88
C ILE A 233 -10.82 3.50 8.62
N ALA A 234 -11.00 3.61 9.94
CA ALA A 234 -11.54 2.53 10.75
C ALA A 234 -12.92 2.07 10.27
N THR A 235 -13.81 3.02 9.97
CA THR A 235 -15.17 2.73 9.47
C THR A 235 -15.11 2.12 8.06
N GLY A 236 -14.33 2.72 7.15
CA GLY A 236 -14.19 2.25 5.78
C GLY A 236 -13.58 0.86 5.69
N VAL A 237 -12.54 0.59 6.49
CA VAL A 237 -11.91 -0.72 6.62
C VAL A 237 -12.90 -1.75 7.16
N ALA A 238 -13.65 -1.43 8.23
CA ALA A 238 -14.64 -2.36 8.78
C ALA A 238 -15.72 -2.74 7.75
N ASN A 239 -16.25 -1.76 7.02
CA ASN A 239 -17.23 -2.02 5.95
C ASN A 239 -16.63 -2.84 4.80
N LEU A 240 -15.37 -2.56 4.41
CA LEU A 240 -14.69 -3.27 3.35
C LEU A 240 -14.45 -4.75 3.69
N VAL A 241 -13.83 -5.03 4.83
CA VAL A 241 -13.42 -6.41 5.17
C VAL A 241 -14.60 -7.30 5.59
N THR A 242 -15.76 -6.73 5.88
CA THR A 242 -17.00 -7.49 6.13
C THR A 242 -17.77 -7.81 4.85
N THR A 243 -17.28 -7.37 3.68
CA THR A 243 -17.79 -7.81 2.38
C THR A 243 -17.45 -9.30 2.17
N PRO A 244 -18.41 -10.17 1.79
CA PRO A 244 -18.16 -11.61 1.69
C PRO A 244 -16.95 -12.01 0.86
N THR A 245 -16.75 -11.41 -0.32
CA THR A 245 -15.63 -11.73 -1.22
C THR A 245 -14.27 -11.37 -0.62
N VAL A 246 -14.17 -10.22 0.06
CA VAL A 246 -12.94 -9.75 0.71
C VAL A 246 -12.65 -10.56 1.97
N TYR A 247 -13.68 -10.84 2.78
CA TYR A 247 -13.56 -11.66 3.98
C TYR A 247 -13.10 -13.09 3.64
N GLN A 248 -13.72 -13.70 2.62
CA GLN A 248 -13.39 -15.06 2.16
C GLN A 248 -11.96 -15.19 1.64
N ALA A 249 -11.34 -14.11 1.18
CA ALA A 249 -9.95 -14.14 0.72
C ALA A 249 -8.97 -14.49 1.86
N SER A 250 -9.21 -14.00 3.08
CA SER A 250 -8.49 -14.43 4.28
C SER A 250 -9.28 -14.07 5.55
N PRO A 251 -10.10 -15.00 6.08
CA PRO A 251 -10.94 -14.75 7.25
C PRO A 251 -10.15 -14.30 8.49
N GLN A 252 -9.00 -14.91 8.76
CA GLN A 252 -8.17 -14.58 9.92
C GLN A 252 -7.58 -13.17 9.82
N ALA A 253 -7.11 -12.77 8.63
CA ALA A 253 -6.64 -11.40 8.41
C ALA A 253 -7.79 -10.40 8.56
N ALA A 254 -8.97 -10.69 8.00
CA ALA A 254 -10.15 -9.83 8.14
C ALA A 254 -10.54 -9.59 9.62
N VAL A 255 -10.54 -10.64 10.45
CA VAL A 255 -10.79 -10.53 11.90
C VAL A 255 -9.73 -9.65 12.59
N SER A 256 -8.44 -9.84 12.28
CA SER A 256 -7.37 -8.98 12.82
C SER A 256 -7.52 -7.52 12.40
N VAL A 257 -7.95 -7.28 11.16
CA VAL A 257 -8.19 -5.94 10.63
C VAL A 257 -9.38 -5.27 11.33
N LEU A 258 -10.46 -6.00 11.60
CA LEU A 258 -11.59 -5.51 12.39
C LEU A 258 -11.20 -5.16 13.83
N ALA A 259 -10.33 -5.97 14.45
CA ALA A 259 -9.82 -5.69 15.79
C ALA A 259 -9.04 -4.37 15.82
N ASN A 260 -8.14 -4.16 14.84
CA ASN A 260 -7.38 -2.92 14.70
C ASN A 260 -8.28 -1.71 14.41
N ALA A 261 -9.27 -1.85 13.53
CA ALA A 261 -10.23 -0.80 13.24
C ALA A 261 -11.02 -0.38 14.49
N TYR A 262 -11.50 -1.36 15.28
CA TYR A 262 -12.21 -1.09 16.53
C TYR A 262 -11.30 -0.43 17.58
N ALA A 263 -10.07 -0.91 17.73
CA ALA A 263 -9.09 -0.32 18.65
C ALA A 263 -8.77 1.15 18.30
N ALA A 264 -8.57 1.45 17.00
CA ALA A 264 -8.35 2.81 16.52
C ALA A 264 -9.57 3.72 16.81
N ALA A 265 -10.78 3.24 16.50
CA ALA A 265 -12.02 3.99 16.71
C ALA A 265 -12.33 4.25 18.19
N LYS A 266 -11.92 3.35 19.09
CA LYS A 266 -12.08 3.48 20.55
C LYS A 266 -10.96 4.28 21.22
N SER A 267 -9.91 4.66 20.49
CA SER A 267 -8.82 5.44 21.07
C SER A 267 -9.34 6.77 21.65
N PRO A 268 -8.76 7.27 22.75
CA PRO A 268 -9.24 8.51 23.37
C PRO A 268 -9.21 9.71 22.41
N THR A 269 -8.14 9.84 21.62
CA THR A 269 -7.97 10.94 20.65
C THR A 269 -9.05 10.89 19.56
N VAL A 270 -9.36 9.70 19.04
CA VAL A 270 -10.40 9.55 18.01
C VAL A 270 -11.79 9.74 18.61
N THR A 271 -12.06 9.19 19.79
CA THR A 271 -13.36 9.33 20.47
C THR A 271 -13.66 10.79 20.82
N ALA A 272 -12.64 11.56 21.24
CA ALA A 272 -12.79 12.98 21.52
C ALA A 272 -13.13 13.78 20.25
N ALA A 273 -12.53 13.44 19.11
CA ALA A 273 -12.76 14.13 17.84
C ALA A 273 -14.03 13.67 17.10
N VAL A 274 -14.36 12.38 17.17
CA VAL A 274 -15.48 11.73 16.47
C VAL A 274 -16.16 10.73 17.42
N PRO A 275 -17.05 11.20 18.33
CA PRO A 275 -17.67 10.34 19.36
C PRO A 275 -18.45 9.13 18.80
N GLY A 276 -18.97 9.22 17.57
CA GLY A 276 -19.74 8.15 16.94
C GLY A 276 -18.93 7.01 16.31
N ALA A 277 -17.61 7.18 16.14
CA ALA A 277 -16.78 6.24 15.36
C ALA A 277 -16.78 4.83 15.94
N ALA A 278 -16.58 4.68 17.25
CA ALA A 278 -16.57 3.39 17.93
C ALA A 278 -17.92 2.68 17.82
N THR A 279 -19.03 3.42 17.92
CA THR A 279 -20.39 2.90 17.75
C THR A 279 -20.61 2.38 16.34
N SER A 280 -20.23 3.16 15.31
CA SER A 280 -20.36 2.74 13.91
C SER A 280 -19.57 1.46 13.62
N VAL A 281 -18.31 1.38 14.04
CA VAL A 281 -17.49 0.16 13.85
C VAL A 281 -18.09 -1.03 14.61
N SER A 282 -18.60 -0.81 15.84
CA SER A 282 -19.25 -1.86 16.62
C SER A 282 -20.50 -2.42 15.94
N GLN A 283 -21.32 -1.55 15.34
CA GLN A 283 -22.51 -1.94 14.58
C GLN A 283 -22.13 -2.77 13.36
N THR A 284 -21.11 -2.36 12.60
CA THR A 284 -20.59 -3.13 11.46
C THR A 284 -20.10 -4.52 11.89
N ILE A 285 -19.33 -4.61 12.98
CA ILE A 285 -18.84 -5.90 13.52
C ILE A 285 -20.01 -6.78 13.99
N THR A 286 -21.01 -6.20 14.64
CA THR A 286 -22.21 -6.92 15.12
C THR A 286 -23.06 -7.44 13.95
N ALA A 287 -23.20 -6.68 12.87
CA ALA A 287 -23.87 -7.14 11.67
C ALA A 287 -23.08 -8.28 10.99
N ALA A 288 -21.75 -8.17 10.95
CA ALA A 288 -20.88 -9.19 10.38
C ALA A 288 -20.88 -10.51 11.19
N SER A 289 -21.04 -10.46 12.52
CA SER A 289 -21.13 -11.67 13.35
C SER A 289 -22.42 -12.46 13.12
N GLN A 290 -23.46 -11.79 12.63
CA GLN A 290 -24.75 -12.40 12.27
C GLN A 290 -24.84 -12.78 10.79
N ASN A 291 -23.84 -12.44 9.98
CA ASN A 291 -23.83 -12.72 8.55
C ASN A 291 -23.51 -14.19 8.29
N THR A 292 -24.50 -14.93 7.77
CA THR A 292 -24.41 -16.37 7.49
C THR A 292 -23.33 -16.71 6.46
N ALA A 293 -23.13 -15.88 5.44
CA ALA A 293 -22.09 -16.12 4.43
C ALA A 293 -20.68 -16.02 5.02
N LEU A 294 -20.48 -15.11 5.99
CA LEU A 294 -19.20 -15.01 6.72
C LEU A 294 -19.02 -16.19 7.69
N GLY A 295 -20.11 -16.63 8.34
CA GLY A 295 -20.10 -17.83 9.19
C GLY A 295 -19.79 -19.12 8.43
N GLN A 296 -20.23 -19.24 7.17
CA GLN A 296 -19.86 -20.36 6.30
C GLN A 296 -18.37 -20.33 5.91
N ALA A 297 -17.81 -19.14 5.68
CA ALA A 297 -16.39 -18.97 5.39
C ALA A 297 -15.50 -19.21 6.63
N ASN A 298 -16.05 -18.96 7.83
CA ASN A 298 -15.36 -19.12 9.10
C ASN A 298 -16.36 -19.49 10.20
N ALA A 299 -16.40 -20.78 10.57
CA ALA A 299 -17.32 -21.29 11.58
C ALA A 299 -17.13 -20.63 12.97
N SER A 300 -15.94 -20.09 13.25
CA SER A 300 -15.64 -19.35 14.48
C SER A 300 -15.89 -17.84 14.39
N ASN A 301 -16.44 -17.34 13.27
CA ASN A 301 -16.61 -15.90 13.03
C ASN A 301 -17.38 -15.19 14.14
N ALA A 302 -18.54 -15.73 14.54
CA ALA A 302 -19.38 -15.07 15.53
C ALA A 302 -18.66 -14.91 16.89
N SER A 303 -17.98 -15.95 17.37
CA SER A 303 -17.23 -15.89 18.63
C SER A 303 -16.01 -14.98 18.55
N GLN A 304 -15.27 -15.01 17.44
CA GLN A 304 -14.13 -14.12 17.20
C GLN A 304 -14.53 -12.64 17.13
N LEU A 305 -15.61 -12.31 16.42
CA LEU A 305 -16.10 -10.94 16.34
C LEU A 305 -16.69 -10.44 17.66
N ASN A 306 -17.36 -11.30 18.42
CA ASN A 306 -17.81 -10.97 19.78
C ASN A 306 -16.65 -10.71 20.74
N ALA A 307 -15.52 -11.42 20.59
CA ALA A 307 -14.31 -11.17 21.38
C ALA A 307 -13.68 -9.80 21.09
N ILE A 308 -13.80 -9.28 19.85
CA ILE A 308 -13.35 -7.91 19.52
C ILE A 308 -14.18 -6.86 20.27
N LEU A 309 -15.51 -7.05 20.32
CA LEU A 309 -16.41 -6.13 21.01
C LEU A 309 -16.26 -6.20 22.54
N ASN A 310 -15.98 -7.39 23.07
CA ASN A 310 -15.88 -7.67 24.49
C ASN A 310 -14.55 -8.38 24.85
N PRO A 311 -13.40 -7.68 24.80
CA PRO A 311 -12.09 -8.30 25.00
C PRO A 311 -11.88 -8.87 26.41
N ASN A 312 -12.73 -8.51 27.38
CA ASN A 312 -12.67 -8.98 28.76
C ASN A 312 -13.54 -10.22 29.04
N GLN A 313 -14.27 -10.76 28.05
CA GLN A 313 -14.99 -12.02 28.27
C GLN A 313 -14.00 -13.19 28.22
N PRO A 314 -14.01 -14.09 29.24
CA PRO A 314 -13.20 -15.30 29.20
C PRO A 314 -13.60 -16.13 27.98
N THR A 315 -12.63 -16.45 27.12
CA THR A 315 -12.84 -17.37 26.00
C THR A 315 -13.27 -18.73 26.54
N THR A 316 -14.56 -19.05 26.47
CA THR A 316 -15.03 -20.43 26.62
C THR A 316 -14.54 -21.22 25.41
N THR A 317 -13.38 -21.83 25.54
CA THR A 317 -12.90 -22.85 24.61
C THR A 317 -13.89 -24.00 24.67
N THR A 318 -14.80 -24.09 23.70
CA THR A 318 -15.55 -25.32 23.47
C THR A 318 -14.53 -26.35 22.98
N THR A 319 -13.88 -27.06 23.90
CA THR A 319 -13.23 -28.32 23.57
C THR A 319 -14.33 -29.21 22.99
N ILE A 320 -14.31 -29.39 21.67
CA ILE A 320 -15.01 -30.49 21.04
C ILE A 320 -14.29 -31.73 21.59
N ASN A 321 -14.90 -32.35 22.60
CA ASN A 321 -14.60 -33.72 22.97
C ASN A 321 -15.04 -34.58 21.79
N ASP A 322 -14.22 -34.64 20.75
CA ASP A 322 -14.21 -35.73 19.78
C ASP A 322 -13.61 -36.94 20.53
N ALA A 323 -14.41 -37.50 21.43
CA ALA A 323 -14.21 -38.89 21.81
C ALA A 323 -14.51 -39.70 20.55
N PRO A 324 -13.54 -40.44 19.97
CA PRO A 324 -13.83 -41.30 18.84
C PRO A 324 -14.98 -42.24 19.23
N ALA A 325 -16.04 -42.24 18.42
CA ALA A 325 -17.12 -43.21 18.59
C ALA A 325 -16.50 -44.62 18.64
N PRO A 326 -16.89 -45.48 19.60
CA PRO A 326 -16.43 -46.84 19.62
C PRO A 326 -16.79 -47.50 18.29
N VAL A 327 -15.77 -48.04 17.60
CA VAL A 327 -15.94 -48.83 16.39
C VAL A 327 -16.77 -50.06 16.78
N GLU A 328 -18.05 -50.07 16.45
CA GLU A 328 -18.85 -51.29 16.49
C GLU A 328 -18.32 -52.23 15.39
N THR A 329 -17.54 -53.22 15.81
CA THR A 329 -17.19 -54.36 14.95
C THR A 329 -18.48 -55.05 14.49
N PRO A 330 -18.73 -55.19 13.17
CA PRO A 330 -19.87 -55.96 12.69
C PRO A 330 -19.72 -57.42 13.11
N VAL A 331 -20.65 -57.89 13.95
CA VAL A 331 -20.77 -59.31 14.30
C VAL A 331 -21.26 -60.05 13.06
N ASN A 332 -20.33 -60.72 12.39
CA ASN A 332 -20.61 -61.64 11.30
C ASN A 332 -21.27 -62.91 11.88
N GLN A 333 -22.61 -62.92 11.96
CA GLN A 333 -23.35 -64.13 12.31
C GLN A 333 -23.32 -65.10 11.13
N GLY A 334 -22.36 -66.03 11.18
CA GLY A 334 -22.36 -67.21 10.33
C GLY A 334 -23.55 -68.10 10.66
N SER A 335 -24.51 -68.18 9.74
CA SER A 335 -25.56 -69.18 9.71
C SER A 335 -24.97 -70.51 9.24
N SER A 336 -24.51 -71.32 10.20
CA SER A 336 -24.30 -72.76 10.02
C SER A 336 -25.66 -73.46 10.09
N SER A 337 -26.12 -73.98 8.94
CA SER A 337 -27.26 -74.91 8.85
C SER A 337 -26.73 -76.33 8.64
N PRO A 338 -26.95 -77.27 9.56
CA PRO A 338 -26.90 -78.69 9.27
C PRO A 338 -28.31 -79.34 9.30
N ASN A 339 -28.43 -80.41 8.51
CA ASN A 339 -29.51 -81.40 8.48
C ASN A 339 -30.05 -81.82 9.85
#